data_AF-A0A078JP07-F1
#
_entry.id   AF-A0A078JP07-F1
#
_cell.length_a   1.000
_cell.length_b   1.000
_cell.length_c   1.000
_cell.angle_alpha   90.00
_cell.angle_beta   90.00
_cell.angle_gamma   90.00
#
_symmetry.space_group_name_H-M   'P 1'
#
loop_
_entity.id
_entity.type
_entity.pdbx_description
1 polymer ?
#
loop_
_entity_poly.entity_id
_entity_poly.type
_entity_poly.pdbx_seq_one_letter_code
_entity_poly.pdbx_strand_id
1 'polypeptide(L)'
;MGAFGKLIDAILFLYFALMVFIPPLFDAQTVLPKQIYPAVLTDLNRNYIADFGDYLLAEEPHFLVGLIWHELVLLWPLSIANVYAILAGKSWFGTTCLLYGASVVTSMVQLILF
;
A
#
# COMPACT_ATOMS: atom_id res chain seq x y z
N MET A 1 -11.88 -25.68 1.42
CA MET A 1 -10.49 -25.36 1.02
C MET A 1 -9.52 -26.28 1.76
N GLY A 2 -8.53 -26.84 1.06
CA GLY A 2 -7.44 -27.58 1.71
C GLY A 2 -6.60 -26.68 2.62
N ALA A 3 -5.74 -27.28 3.46
CA ALA A 3 -4.88 -26.54 4.40
C ALA A 3 -4.04 -25.44 3.73
N PHE A 4 -3.57 -25.70 2.50
CA PHE A 4 -2.81 -24.74 1.70
C PHE A 4 -3.61 -23.48 1.32
N GLY A 5 -4.89 -23.62 0.97
CA GLY A 5 -5.75 -22.46 0.67
C GLY A 5 -5.96 -21.57 1.88
N LYS A 6 -6.19 -22.17 3.06
CA LYS A 6 -6.33 -21.43 4.32
C LYS A 6 -5.06 -20.67 4.70
N LEU A 7 -3.89 -21.24 4.40
CA LEU A 7 -2.62 -20.56 4.63
C LEU A 7 -2.48 -19.33 3.74
N ILE A 8 -2.81 -19.44 2.45
CA ILE A 8 -2.81 -18.30 1.53
C ILE A 8 -3.77 -17.22 2.00
N ASP A 9 -5.00 -17.59 2.39
CA ASP A 9 -5.99 -16.63 2.88
C ASP A 9 -5.49 -15.90 4.14
N ALA A 10 -4.78 -16.58 5.04
CA ALA A 10 -4.19 -15.97 6.23
C ALA A 10 -3.06 -14.97 5.89
N ILE A 11 -2.21 -15.31 4.92
CA ILE A 11 -1.14 -14.42 4.43
C ILE A 11 -1.76 -13.18 3.77
N LEU A 12 -2.75 -13.37 2.90
CA LEU A 12 -3.46 -12.28 2.23
C LEU A 12 -4.18 -11.39 3.23
N PHE A 13 -4.81 -11.98 4.25
CA PHE A 13 -5.44 -11.22 5.33
C PHE A 13 -4.44 -10.34 6.07
N LEU A 14 -3.31 -10.90 6.49
CA LEU A 14 -2.25 -10.13 7.17
C LEU A 14 -1.74 -8.99 6.27
N TYR A 15 -1.49 -9.28 5.00
CA TYR A 15 -1.04 -8.28 4.04
C TYR A 15 -2.04 -7.13 3.89
N PHE A 16 -3.32 -7.42 3.61
CA PHE A 16 -4.31 -6.37 3.46
C PHE A 16 -4.55 -5.61 4.76
N ALA A 17 -4.52 -6.28 5.92
CA ALA A 17 -4.63 -5.62 7.21
C ALA A 17 -3.50 -4.60 7.43
N LEU A 18 -2.26 -4.94 7.06
CA LEU A 18 -1.15 -3.98 7.09
C LEU A 18 -1.38 -2.83 6.10
N MET A 19 -1.85 -3.12 4.89
CA MET A 19 -2.14 -2.13 3.85
C MET A 19 -3.35 -1.23 4.15
N VAL A 20 -4.12 -1.48 5.21
CA VAL A 20 -5.09 -0.50 5.72
C VAL A 20 -4.39 0.66 6.44
N PHE A 21 -3.25 0.37 7.08
CA PHE A 21 -2.54 1.34 7.92
C PHE A 21 -1.31 1.94 7.25
N ILE A 22 -0.55 1.16 6.47
CA ILE A 22 0.72 1.62 5.90
C ILE A 22 0.52 2.82 4.95
N PRO A 23 -0.34 2.74 3.91
CA PRO A 23 -0.51 3.85 2.96
C PRO A 23 -0.92 5.18 3.61
N PRO A 24 -1.93 5.27 4.49
CA PRO A 24 -2.28 6.55 5.08
C PRO A 24 -1.23 7.06 6.08
N LEU A 25 -0.47 6.18 6.75
CA LEU A 25 0.51 6.58 7.76
C LEU A 25 1.87 6.96 7.19
N PHE A 26 2.32 6.31 6.12
CA PHE A 26 3.65 6.49 5.55
C PHE A 26 3.58 7.07 4.15
N ASP A 27 2.95 6.37 3.21
CA ASP A 27 3.01 6.71 1.79
C ASP A 27 2.32 8.06 1.51
N ALA A 28 1.19 8.32 2.18
CA ALA A 28 0.46 9.58 2.07
C ALA A 28 1.26 10.81 2.53
N GLN A 29 2.33 10.66 3.32
CA GLN A 29 3.21 11.78 3.69
C GLN A 29 3.93 12.40 2.48
N THR A 30 3.98 11.70 1.34
CA THR A 30 4.57 12.22 0.08
C THR A 30 3.63 13.17 -0.68
N VAL A 31 2.31 13.10 -0.42
CA VAL A 31 1.31 13.91 -1.15
C VAL A 31 0.46 14.79 -0.24
N LEU A 32 0.46 14.51 1.07
CA LEU A 32 -0.26 15.29 2.07
C LEU A 32 0.71 16.15 2.90
N PRO A 33 0.23 17.29 3.46
CA PRO A 33 1.07 18.15 4.28
C PRO A 33 1.61 17.43 5.52
N LYS A 34 2.93 17.38 5.68
CA LYS A 34 3.61 16.67 6.79
C LYS A 34 3.18 17.16 8.19
N GLN A 35 2.60 18.35 8.30
CA GLN A 35 2.09 18.95 9.55
C GLN A 35 0.87 18.22 10.14
N ILE A 36 0.13 17.44 9.34
CA ILE A 36 -1.02 16.66 9.85
C ILE A 36 -0.57 15.35 10.52
N TYR A 37 0.71 14.99 10.37
CA TYR A 37 1.29 13.77 10.90
C TYR A 37 2.00 14.03 12.24
N PRO A 38 1.92 13.09 13.19
CA PRO A 38 2.76 13.10 14.38
C PRO A 38 4.25 13.11 14.02
N ALA A 39 5.06 13.86 14.78
CA ALA A 39 6.50 13.98 14.57
C ALA A 39 7.22 12.62 14.48
N VAL A 40 6.77 11.63 15.28
CA VAL A 40 7.33 10.27 15.25
C VAL A 40 7.25 9.65 13.86
N LEU A 41 6.14 9.81 13.14
CA LEU A 41 5.98 9.22 11.81
C LEU A 41 6.80 9.96 10.74
N THR A 42 6.86 11.29 10.84
CA THR A 42 7.67 12.10 9.92
C THR A 42 9.16 11.91 10.14
N ASP A 43 9.58 11.74 11.40
CA ASP A 43 10.97 11.48 11.77
C ASP A 43 11.40 10.08 11.30
N LEU A 44 10.54 9.07 11.44
CA LEU A 44 10.81 7.74 10.88
C LEU A 44 11.03 7.78 9.36
N ASN A 45 10.17 8.51 8.63
CA ASN A 45 10.30 8.66 7.18
C ASN A 45 11.59 9.42 6.81
N ARG A 46 11.89 10.52 7.51
CA ARG A 46 13.12 11.29 7.31
C ARG A 46 14.38 10.47 7.59
N ASN A 47 14.39 9.69 8.67
CA ASN A 47 15.51 8.83 9.03
C ASN A 47 15.70 7.74 7.98
N TYR A 48 14.61 7.13 7.50
CA TYR A 48 14.67 6.17 6.40
C TYR A 48 15.32 6.77 5.13
N ILE A 49 14.88 7.95 4.70
CA ILE A 49 15.46 8.64 3.53
C ILE A 49 16.95 8.92 3.76
N ALA A 50 17.34 9.35 4.96
CA ALA A 50 18.73 9.65 5.28
C ALA A 50 19.63 8.39 5.33
N ASP A 51 19.13 7.30 5.92
CA ASP A 51 19.88 6.06 6.12
C ASP A 51 20.05 5.27 4.82
N PHE A 52 19.02 5.28 3.96
CA PHE A 52 19.00 4.49 2.72
C PHE A 52 19.24 5.30 1.45
N GLY A 53 19.24 6.64 1.53
CA GLY A 53 19.42 7.51 0.37
C GLY A 53 18.31 7.34 -0.67
N ASP A 54 17.08 7.06 -0.22
CA ASP A 54 15.94 6.84 -1.12
C ASP A 54 15.58 8.13 -1.87
N TYR A 55 16.07 8.22 -3.11
CA TYR A 55 15.90 9.40 -3.94
C TYR A 55 14.43 9.61 -4.35
N LEU A 56 13.63 8.54 -4.46
CA LEU A 56 12.22 8.64 -4.85
C LEU A 56 11.43 9.37 -3.77
N LEU A 57 11.64 9.02 -2.51
CA LEU A 57 10.99 9.69 -1.37
C LEU A 57 11.63 11.04 -1.02
N ALA A 58 12.89 11.27 -1.39
CA ALA A 58 13.56 12.55 -1.17
C ALA A 58 13.13 13.63 -2.18
N GLU A 59 13.05 13.27 -3.46
CA GLU A 59 12.76 14.20 -4.55
C GLU A 59 11.28 14.26 -4.91
N GLU A 60 10.50 13.25 -4.51
CA GLU A 60 9.05 13.15 -4.74
C GLU A 60 8.67 13.42 -6.23
N PRO A 61 9.25 12.69 -7.21
CA PRO A 61 9.03 12.97 -8.62
C PRO A 61 7.55 12.77 -9.01
N HIS A 62 7.08 13.51 -10.02
CA HIS A 62 5.65 13.55 -10.37
C HIS A 62 5.02 12.18 -10.66
N PHE A 63 5.77 11.23 -11.22
CA PHE A 63 5.23 9.89 -11.46
C PHE A 63 4.99 9.12 -10.16
N LEU A 64 5.86 9.27 -9.16
CA LEU A 64 5.71 8.67 -7.84
C LEU A 64 4.51 9.29 -7.12
N VAL A 65 4.41 10.62 -7.12
CA VAL A 65 3.25 11.35 -6.56
C VAL A 65 1.95 10.84 -7.20
N GLY A 66 1.92 10.65 -8.51
CA GLY A 66 0.78 10.06 -9.22
C GLY A 66 0.47 8.63 -8.77
N LEU A 67 1.51 7.81 -8.54
CA LEU A 67 1.37 6.44 -8.06
C LEU A 67 0.81 6.37 -6.63
N ILE A 68 1.26 7.28 -5.75
CA ILE A 68 0.74 7.37 -4.39
C ILE A 68 -0.72 7.82 -4.40
N TRP A 69 -1.10 8.78 -5.26
CA TRP A 69 -2.52 9.12 -5.42
C TRP A 69 -3.36 7.94 -5.91
N HIS A 70 -2.85 7.16 -6.88
CA HIS A 70 -3.49 5.93 -7.33
C HIS A 70 -3.64 4.92 -6.18
N GLU A 71 -2.61 4.76 -5.35
CA GLU A 71 -2.66 3.90 -4.18
C GLU A 71 -3.71 4.36 -3.17
N LEU A 72 -3.69 5.63 -2.77
CA LEU A 72 -4.60 6.16 -1.76
C LEU A 72 -6.06 6.18 -2.21
N VAL A 73 -6.33 6.44 -3.50
CA VAL A 73 -7.69 6.55 -4.02
C VAL A 73 -8.27 5.20 -4.42
N LEU A 74 -7.44 4.27 -4.94
CA LEU A 74 -7.93 3.00 -5.48
C LEU A 74 -7.50 1.80 -4.65
N LEU A 75 -6.21 1.64 -4.38
CA LEU A 75 -5.69 0.45 -3.68
C LEU A 75 -6.08 0.45 -2.20
N TRP A 76 -5.99 1.58 -1.51
CA TRP A 76 -6.30 1.67 -0.08
C TRP A 76 -7.77 1.37 0.25
N PRO A 77 -8.79 1.93 -0.43
CA PRO A 77 -10.17 1.50 -0.22
C PRO A 77 -10.39 0.02 -0.57
N LEU A 78 -9.69 -0.48 -1.59
CA LEU A 78 -9.77 -1.87 -2.00
C LEU A 78 -9.11 -2.82 -0.99
N SER A 79 -8.07 -2.39 -0.27
CA SER A 79 -7.44 -3.17 0.81
C SER A 79 -8.41 -3.32 1.99
N ILE A 80 -9.10 -2.24 2.40
CA ILE A 80 -10.16 -2.26 3.41
C ILE A 80 -11.29 -3.21 2.98
N ALA A 81 -11.73 -3.10 1.72
CA ALA A 81 -12.75 -3.98 1.17
C ALA A 81 -12.30 -5.45 1.19
N ASN A 82 -11.06 -5.75 0.83
CA ASN A 82 -10.49 -7.11 0.84
C ASN A 82 -10.38 -7.68 2.26
N VAL A 83 -9.98 -6.89 3.26
CA VAL A 83 -10.01 -7.31 4.68
C VAL A 83 -11.41 -7.76 5.08
N TYR A 84 -12.42 -6.94 4.78
CA TYR A 84 -13.82 -7.29 5.05
C TYR A 84 -14.27 -8.52 4.25
N ALA A 85 -13.88 -8.64 2.98
CA ALA A 85 -14.24 -9.74 2.12
C ALA A 85 -13.75 -11.08 2.66
N ILE A 86 -12.50 -11.13 3.13
CA ILE A 86 -11.91 -12.34 3.72
C ILE A 86 -12.64 -12.70 5.03
N LEU A 87 -12.80 -11.73 5.94
CA LEU A 87 -13.44 -11.95 7.23
C LEU A 87 -14.91 -12.38 7.11
N ALA A 88 -15.63 -11.80 6.15
CA ALA A 88 -17.05 -12.10 5.92
C ALA A 88 -17.28 -13.18 4.85
N GLY A 89 -16.21 -13.84 4.37
CA GLY A 89 -16.29 -14.92 3.38
C GLY A 89 -17.01 -14.54 2.08
N LYS A 90 -16.80 -13.32 1.58
CA LYS A 90 -17.49 -12.80 0.39
C LYS A 90 -16.93 -13.41 -0.90
N SER A 91 -17.82 -13.75 -1.82
CA SER A 91 -17.48 -14.39 -3.10
C SER A 91 -16.65 -13.51 -4.04
N TRP A 92 -16.74 -12.18 -3.92
CA TRP A 92 -16.02 -11.23 -4.77
C TRP A 92 -14.56 -11.03 -4.36
N PHE A 93 -14.10 -11.59 -3.23
CA PHE A 93 -12.73 -11.45 -2.74
C PHE A 93 -11.67 -11.83 -3.78
N GLY A 94 -11.86 -12.94 -4.50
CA GLY A 94 -10.88 -13.40 -5.49
C GLY A 94 -10.66 -12.39 -6.62
N THR A 95 -11.74 -11.76 -7.09
CA THR A 95 -11.67 -10.75 -8.15
C THR A 95 -11.00 -9.47 -7.67
N THR A 96 -11.37 -8.98 -6.50
CA THR A 96 -10.80 -7.75 -5.94
C THR A 96 -9.35 -7.92 -5.51
N CYS A 97 -8.98 -9.09 -4.99
CA CYS A 97 -7.59 -9.44 -4.70
C CYS A 97 -6.74 -9.51 -5.98
N LEU A 98 -7.25 -10.11 -7.06
CA LEU A 98 -6.55 -10.17 -8.34
C LEU A 98 -6.36 -8.78 -8.95
N LEU A 99 -7.40 -7.94 -8.92
CA LEU A 99 -7.34 -6.56 -9.40
C LEU A 99 -6.26 -5.76 -8.64
N TYR A 100 -6.26 -5.86 -7.31
CA TYR A 100 -5.25 -5.24 -6.45
C TYR A 100 -3.84 -5.69 -6.84
N GLY A 101 -3.62 -7.01 -6.90
CA GLY A 101 -2.30 -7.58 -7.22
C GLY A 101 -1.81 -7.18 -8.62
N ALA A 102 -2.68 -7.21 -9.62
CA ALA A 102 -2.35 -6.78 -10.98
C ALA A 102 -1.92 -5.32 -11.01
N SER A 103 -2.68 -4.44 -10.32
CA SER A 103 -2.33 -3.03 -10.22
C SER A 103 -0.97 -2.82 -9.54
N VAL A 104 -0.69 -3.51 -8.43
CA VAL A 104 0.60 -3.40 -7.73
C VAL A 104 1.75 -3.82 -8.64
N VAL A 105 1.62 -4.94 -9.34
CA VAL A 105 2.66 -5.42 -10.28
C VAL A 105 2.91 -4.40 -11.39
N THR A 106 1.85 -3.79 -11.95
CA THR A 106 2.00 -2.73 -12.95
C THR A 106 2.70 -1.49 -12.38
N SER A 107 2.37 -1.08 -11.16
CA SER A 107 3.02 0.02 -10.45
C SER A 107 4.52 -0.23 -10.25
N MET A 108 4.93 -1.45 -9.90
CA MET A 108 6.34 -1.81 -9.74
C MET A 108 7.15 -1.68 -11.03
N VAL A 109 6.55 -1.98 -12.18
CA VAL A 109 7.22 -1.79 -13.49
C VAL A 109 7.57 -0.31 -13.70
N GLN A 110 6.70 0.61 -13.28
CA GLN A 110 6.95 2.03 -13.42
C GLN A 110 8.04 2.54 -12.45
N LEU A 111 8.17 1.94 -11.27
CA LEU A 111 9.26 2.27 -10.33
C LEU A 111 10.63 1.76 -10.81
N ILE A 112 10.69 0.70 -11.60
CA ILE A 112 11.95 0.13 -12.10
C ILE A 112 12.43 0.85 -13.36
N LEU A 113 11.51 1.35 -14.19
CA LEU A 113 11.81 1.95 -15.48
C LEU A 113 12.21 3.43 -15.40
N PHE A 114 11.93 4.10 -14.29
CA PHE A 114 12.19 5.53 -14.06
C PHE A 114 13.09 5.72 -12.85
#